data_AF-A0A1Q7BQI1-F1
#
_entry.id   AF-A0A1Q7BQI1-F1
#
_cell.length_a   1.000
_cell.length_b   1.000
_cell.length_c   1.000
_cell.angle_alpha   90.00
_cell.angle_beta   90.00
_cell.angle_gamma   90.00
#
_symmetry.space_group_name_H-M   'P 1'
#
loop_
_entity.id
_entity.type
_entity.pdbx_description
1 polymer ?
#
loop_
_entity_poly.entity_id
_entity_poly.type
_entity_poly.pdbx_seq_one_letter_code
_entity_poly.pdbx_strand_id
1 'polypeptide(L)'
;MIFRQLFDSVSSTYTYLIASRRGGEALIIDPVLEKVDRYIQLIGELDLKLVKAVDTHLHADHLTGLGALRDRTHCVTVMGERSKVDVVSMRLSEGDKLTIEGAALDVLYTPGHTDDSYSFLMRDRVFTGDTLLIRGTGRTDFQNGDPRAQYDSIFNKLLRLPDETMIFPAHDYKGETVSTIGEEKTFNPRLQVKSIEQYVDLMNSLNLPNPKMMDVAVPANMRVGLVQDEIARRGWAVSAAEALSLKDRPDVVLVDLRERSEREKHGVIAGSLHAPYPDLAANVHPGGMLHELARATGKRIIFYCAFGERSAMAVQAVQDAGVGSACHIQGGIDAWKKADGPLLR
;
A
#
# COMPACT_ATOMS: atom_id res chain seq x y z
N MET A 1 -15.90 -9.03 -13.18
CA MET A 1 -14.75 -8.20 -12.78
C MET A 1 -15.00 -6.78 -13.21
N ILE A 2 -14.96 -5.85 -12.27
CA ILE A 2 -15.03 -4.41 -12.47
C ILE A 2 -13.59 -3.91 -12.57
N PHE A 3 -13.31 -3.16 -13.64
CA PHE A 3 -12.05 -2.49 -13.87
C PHE A 3 -12.34 -1.08 -14.35
N ARG A 4 -11.72 -0.08 -13.72
CA ARG A 4 -11.78 1.32 -14.14
C ARG A 4 -10.37 1.89 -14.14
N GLN A 5 -9.96 2.43 -15.27
CA GLN A 5 -8.79 3.29 -15.39
C GLN A 5 -9.28 4.73 -15.33
N LEU A 6 -8.79 5.48 -14.34
CA LEU A 6 -9.03 6.90 -14.18
C LEU A 6 -7.77 7.67 -14.54
N PHE A 7 -7.93 8.88 -15.05
CA PHE A 7 -6.81 9.72 -15.45
C PHE A 7 -6.89 11.07 -14.73
N ASP A 8 -5.77 11.50 -14.14
CA ASP A 8 -5.55 12.89 -13.77
C ASP A 8 -4.75 13.61 -14.87
N SER A 9 -5.32 14.68 -15.41
CA SER A 9 -4.69 15.46 -16.47
C SER A 9 -3.62 16.44 -15.98
N VAL A 10 -3.47 16.65 -14.67
CA VAL A 10 -2.47 17.59 -14.12
C VAL A 10 -1.11 16.91 -14.02
N SER A 11 -1.06 15.71 -13.44
CA SER A 11 0.16 14.89 -13.33
C SER A 11 0.29 13.87 -14.47
N SER A 12 -0.75 13.67 -15.27
CA SER A 12 -0.82 12.61 -16.30
C SER A 12 -0.82 11.19 -15.72
N THR A 13 -1.32 11.05 -14.49
CA THR A 13 -1.34 9.78 -13.75
C THR A 13 -2.58 8.97 -14.08
N TYR A 14 -2.38 7.67 -14.27
CA TYR A 14 -3.43 6.66 -14.25
C TYR A 14 -3.61 6.07 -12.86
N THR A 15 -4.87 6.00 -12.42
CA THR A 15 -5.29 5.30 -11.21
C THR A 15 -6.19 4.14 -11.60
N TYR A 16 -6.02 2.97 -10.97
CA TYR A 16 -6.77 1.77 -11.32
C TYR A 16 -7.66 1.29 -10.18
N LEU A 17 -8.97 1.21 -10.41
CA LEU A 17 -9.94 0.63 -9.47
C LEU A 17 -10.35 -0.77 -9.95
N ILE A 18 -10.19 -1.76 -9.07
CA ILE A 18 -10.40 -3.18 -9.35
C ILE A 18 -11.37 -3.75 -8.31
N ALA A 19 -12.38 -4.50 -8.76
CA ALA A 19 -13.25 -5.30 -7.90
C ALA A 19 -13.75 -6.55 -8.63
N SER A 20 -14.08 -7.61 -7.91
CA SER A 20 -14.57 -8.84 -8.54
C SER A 20 -16.02 -8.69 -9.06
N ARG A 21 -16.87 -8.00 -8.30
CA ARG A 21 -18.30 -7.78 -8.55
C ARG A 21 -18.82 -6.50 -7.87
N ARG A 22 -20.05 -6.10 -8.22
CA ARG A 22 -20.84 -5.10 -7.49
C ARG A 22 -21.17 -5.60 -6.08
N GLY A 23 -21.17 -4.72 -5.08
CA GLY A 23 -21.34 -5.06 -3.66
C GLY A 23 -20.12 -5.74 -3.04
N GLY A 24 -18.98 -5.78 -3.76
CA GLY A 24 -17.78 -6.51 -3.37
C GLY A 24 -16.66 -5.60 -2.86
N GLU A 25 -15.58 -6.23 -2.41
CA GLU A 25 -14.34 -5.52 -2.06
C GLU A 25 -13.66 -4.92 -3.28
N ALA A 26 -13.00 -3.79 -3.07
CA ALA A 26 -12.24 -3.08 -4.09
C ALA A 26 -10.81 -2.75 -3.65
N LEU A 27 -9.93 -2.71 -4.64
CA LEU A 27 -8.55 -2.25 -4.58
C LEU A 27 -8.40 -1.04 -5.50
N ILE A 28 -7.69 0.00 -5.04
CA ILE A 28 -7.26 1.12 -5.88
C ILE A 28 -5.72 1.21 -5.93
N ILE A 29 -5.17 1.41 -7.13
CA ILE A 29 -3.72 1.51 -7.38
C ILE A 29 -3.40 2.94 -7.85
N ASP A 30 -2.37 3.54 -7.26
CA ASP A 30 -1.85 4.89 -7.56
C ASP A 30 -2.94 6.00 -7.49
N PRO A 31 -3.69 6.14 -6.38
CA PRO A 31 -4.66 7.23 -6.23
C PRO A 31 -3.98 8.60 -6.10
N VAL A 32 -4.51 9.60 -6.82
CA VAL A 32 -4.10 11.01 -6.72
C VAL A 32 -4.97 11.76 -5.70
N LEU A 33 -4.35 12.52 -4.79
CA LEU A 33 -5.03 13.22 -3.68
C LEU A 33 -6.20 14.10 -4.15
N GLU A 34 -5.96 14.92 -5.17
CA GLU A 34 -6.94 15.88 -5.72
C GLU A 34 -8.15 15.19 -6.36
N LYS A 35 -8.08 13.87 -6.60
CA LYS A 35 -9.17 13.08 -7.21
C LYS A 35 -9.92 12.22 -6.19
N VAL A 36 -9.57 12.28 -4.91
CA VAL A 36 -10.14 11.39 -3.89
C VAL A 36 -11.68 11.49 -3.81
N ASP A 37 -12.26 12.68 -3.94
CA ASP A 37 -13.72 12.89 -4.03
C ASP A 37 -14.36 12.12 -5.19
N ARG A 38 -13.75 12.19 -6.37
CA ARG A 38 -14.19 11.44 -7.54
C ARG A 38 -14.10 9.93 -7.33
N TYR A 39 -13.04 9.46 -6.68
CA TYR A 39 -12.90 8.03 -6.37
C TYR A 39 -14.00 7.55 -5.43
N ILE A 40 -14.31 8.30 -4.37
CA ILE A 40 -15.37 7.91 -3.42
C ILE A 40 -16.75 7.95 -4.05
N GLN A 41 -17.03 8.95 -4.88
CA GLN A 41 -18.27 8.98 -5.65
C GLN A 41 -18.40 7.72 -6.51
N LEU A 42 -17.36 7.38 -7.28
CA LEU A 42 -17.37 6.20 -8.15
C LEU A 42 -17.51 4.88 -7.36
N ILE A 43 -16.82 4.77 -6.22
CA ILE A 43 -16.91 3.62 -5.31
C ILE A 43 -18.36 3.46 -4.81
N GLY A 44 -19.03 4.55 -4.44
CA GLY A 44 -20.43 4.55 -4.04
C GLY A 44 -21.39 4.19 -5.18
N GLU A 45 -21.22 4.77 -6.37
CA GLU A 45 -22.04 4.47 -7.55
C GLU A 45 -21.94 3.01 -7.99
N LEU A 46 -20.74 2.43 -7.85
CA LEU A 46 -20.47 1.02 -8.14
C LEU A 46 -20.79 0.08 -6.99
N ASP A 47 -21.31 0.60 -5.86
CA ASP A 47 -21.62 -0.18 -4.66
C ASP A 47 -20.41 -1.03 -4.22
N LEU A 48 -19.27 -0.40 -3.98
CA LEU A 48 -18.02 -1.09 -3.64
C LEU A 48 -17.57 -0.76 -2.21
N LYS A 49 -16.94 -1.74 -1.56
CA LYS A 49 -16.21 -1.53 -0.30
C LYS A 49 -14.72 -1.41 -0.61
N LEU A 50 -14.16 -0.20 -0.56
CA LEU A 50 -12.71 -0.03 -0.72
C LEU A 50 -11.98 -0.58 0.50
N VAL A 51 -11.26 -1.69 0.33
CA VAL A 51 -10.53 -2.36 1.43
C VAL A 51 -9.03 -2.16 1.36
N LYS A 52 -8.47 -1.89 0.17
CA LYS A 52 -7.04 -1.66 -0.03
C LYS A 52 -6.79 -0.51 -0.99
N ALA A 53 -5.79 0.30 -0.68
CA ALA A 53 -5.23 1.30 -1.57
C ALA A 53 -3.71 1.12 -1.59
N VAL A 54 -3.10 1.08 -2.77
CA VAL A 54 -1.67 0.80 -2.95
C VAL A 54 -1.05 1.81 -3.88
N ASP A 55 0.17 2.28 -3.57
CA ASP A 55 1.02 2.92 -4.58
C ASP A 55 2.09 1.94 -5.07
N THR A 56 2.43 2.04 -6.35
CA THR A 56 3.49 1.28 -7.00
C THR A 56 4.88 1.72 -6.54
N HIS A 57 5.04 2.99 -6.20
CA HIS A 57 6.28 3.59 -5.72
C HIS A 57 5.98 4.93 -5.02
N LEU A 58 7.00 5.55 -4.41
CA LEU A 58 6.86 6.90 -3.88
C LEU A 58 6.81 7.93 -5.03
N HIS A 59 5.62 8.42 -5.38
CA HIS A 59 5.44 9.37 -6.49
C HIS A 59 6.10 10.74 -6.23
N ALA A 60 6.64 11.36 -7.29
CA ALA A 60 7.31 12.68 -7.24
C ALA A 60 6.58 13.79 -8.01
N ASP A 61 5.56 13.43 -8.79
CA ASP A 61 4.80 14.30 -9.68
C ASP A 61 3.44 14.70 -9.10
N HIS A 62 2.89 13.92 -8.15
CA HIS A 62 1.63 14.19 -7.46
C HIS A 62 1.65 13.77 -5.98
N LEU A 63 0.66 14.26 -5.23
CA LEU A 63 0.41 13.82 -3.86
C LEU A 63 -0.47 12.57 -3.84
N THR A 64 -0.05 11.55 -3.10
CA THR A 64 -0.82 10.31 -2.99
C THR A 64 -2.14 10.52 -2.24
N GLY A 65 -3.19 9.87 -2.74
CA GLY A 65 -4.51 9.82 -2.14
C GLY A 65 -4.66 8.73 -1.06
N LEU A 66 -3.62 7.92 -0.80
CA LEU A 66 -3.66 6.81 0.16
C LEU A 66 -4.21 7.23 1.54
N GLY A 67 -3.67 8.31 2.12
CA GLY A 67 -4.09 8.78 3.45
C GLY A 67 -5.54 9.25 3.48
N ALA A 68 -5.95 10.06 2.50
CA ALA A 68 -7.31 10.57 2.42
C ALA A 68 -8.35 9.45 2.17
N LEU A 69 -8.00 8.44 1.36
CA LEU A 69 -8.86 7.28 1.15
C LEU A 69 -9.00 6.45 2.43
N ARG A 70 -7.89 6.17 3.11
CA ARG A 70 -7.88 5.50 4.42
C ARG A 70 -8.78 6.22 5.42
N ASP A 71 -8.67 7.54 5.53
CA ASP A 71 -9.44 8.31 6.51
C ASP A 71 -10.95 8.29 6.22
N ARG A 72 -11.35 8.14 4.95
CA ARG A 72 -12.76 8.11 4.55
C ARG A 72 -13.37 6.72 4.43
N THR A 73 -12.58 5.68 4.20
CA THR A 73 -13.09 4.32 3.96
C THR A 73 -12.57 3.28 4.92
N HIS A 74 -11.59 3.64 5.76
CA HIS A 74 -10.83 2.71 6.58
C HIS A 74 -10.16 1.58 5.77
N CYS A 75 -9.78 1.85 4.51
CA CYS A 75 -8.99 0.90 3.73
C CYS A 75 -7.58 0.76 4.30
N VAL A 76 -6.96 -0.40 4.05
CA VAL A 76 -5.55 -0.64 4.35
C VAL A 76 -4.70 0.06 3.29
N THR A 77 -3.80 0.95 3.72
CA THR A 77 -2.77 1.54 2.85
C THR A 77 -1.64 0.52 2.65
N VAL A 78 -1.15 0.41 1.42
CA VAL A 78 -0.18 -0.61 1.03
C VAL A 78 0.97 0.04 0.27
N MET A 79 2.20 -0.36 0.58
CA MET A 79 3.41 0.02 -0.15
C MET A 79 4.33 -1.19 -0.29
N GLY A 80 5.32 -1.08 -1.17
CA GLY A 80 6.44 -2.01 -1.20
C GLY A 80 7.26 -2.05 0.09
N GLU A 81 7.81 -3.21 0.44
CA GLU A 81 8.70 -3.37 1.60
C GLU A 81 9.96 -2.50 1.52
N ARG A 82 10.46 -2.23 0.30
CA ARG A 82 11.60 -1.33 0.07
C ARG A 82 11.28 0.15 0.22
N SER A 83 10.00 0.52 0.32
CA SER A 83 9.62 1.93 0.43
C SER A 83 10.09 2.55 1.75
N LYS A 84 10.59 3.79 1.68
CA LYS A 84 11.06 4.57 2.83
C LYS A 84 9.96 5.41 3.48
N VAL A 85 8.69 5.20 3.10
CA VAL A 85 7.53 5.80 3.75
C VAL A 85 7.55 5.53 5.25
N ASP A 86 7.31 6.55 6.07
CA ASP A 86 7.34 6.48 7.52
C ASP A 86 6.20 5.60 8.06
N VAL A 87 5.01 5.72 7.47
CA VAL A 87 3.79 5.10 7.97
C VAL A 87 2.93 4.56 6.84
N VAL A 88 2.82 3.23 6.80
CA VAL A 88 1.92 2.50 5.91
C VAL A 88 1.40 1.26 6.63
N SER A 89 0.18 0.85 6.29
CA SER A 89 -0.54 -0.14 7.08
C SER A 89 0.02 -1.53 6.81
N MET A 90 0.31 -1.81 5.55
CA MET A 90 0.84 -3.08 5.06
C MET A 90 2.02 -2.84 4.12
N ARG A 91 3.01 -3.74 4.18
CA ARG A 91 4.12 -3.79 3.25
C ARG A 91 4.14 -5.12 2.51
N LEU A 92 4.48 -5.07 1.23
CA LEU A 92 4.56 -6.26 0.37
C LEU A 92 5.97 -6.46 -0.18
N SER A 93 6.42 -7.71 -0.14
CA SER A 93 7.69 -8.16 -0.73
C SER A 93 7.43 -8.81 -2.10
N GLU A 94 8.49 -8.95 -2.92
CA GLU A 94 8.44 -9.85 -4.08
C GLU A 94 7.92 -11.24 -3.68
N GLY A 95 7.00 -11.79 -4.49
CA GLY A 95 6.40 -13.10 -4.25
C GLY A 95 5.23 -13.12 -3.28
N ASP A 96 4.96 -12.00 -2.58
CA ASP A 96 3.68 -11.84 -1.87
C ASP A 96 2.52 -11.70 -2.87
N LYS A 97 1.29 -11.79 -2.36
CA LYS A 97 0.07 -11.50 -3.13
C LYS A 97 -0.73 -10.36 -2.48
N LEU A 98 -1.10 -9.37 -3.28
CA LEU A 98 -2.07 -8.35 -2.90
C LEU A 98 -3.48 -8.87 -3.21
N THR A 99 -4.25 -9.17 -2.16
CA THR A 99 -5.54 -9.87 -2.28
C THR A 99 -6.72 -9.01 -1.83
N ILE A 100 -7.86 -9.17 -2.50
CA ILE A 100 -9.20 -8.71 -2.09
C ILE A 100 -10.21 -9.83 -2.43
N GLU A 101 -11.47 -9.70 -2.03
CA GLU A 101 -12.54 -10.63 -2.43
C GLU A 101 -12.55 -10.87 -3.96
N GLY A 102 -12.19 -12.09 -4.37
CA GLY A 102 -12.27 -12.54 -5.76
C GLY A 102 -11.18 -12.00 -6.70
N ALA A 103 -10.16 -11.30 -6.19
CA ALA A 103 -9.00 -10.88 -6.97
C ALA A 103 -7.69 -11.00 -6.18
N ALA A 104 -6.61 -11.37 -6.87
CA ALA A 104 -5.27 -11.48 -6.33
C ALA A 104 -4.25 -11.00 -7.36
N LEU A 105 -3.31 -10.19 -6.92
CA LEU A 105 -2.23 -9.65 -7.73
C LEU A 105 -0.89 -10.15 -7.19
N ASP A 106 -0.07 -10.75 -8.06
CA ASP A 106 1.30 -11.13 -7.73
C ASP A 106 2.17 -9.87 -7.64
N VAL A 107 2.95 -9.78 -6.57
CA VAL A 107 3.81 -8.63 -6.29
C VAL A 107 5.19 -8.88 -6.87
N LEU A 108 5.59 -8.00 -7.80
CA LEU A 108 6.90 -8.03 -8.45
C LEU A 108 7.70 -6.81 -7.98
N TYR A 109 8.88 -7.01 -7.39
CA TYR A 109 9.78 -5.89 -7.10
C TYR A 109 10.51 -5.49 -8.38
N THR A 110 10.25 -4.28 -8.86
CA THR A 110 10.70 -3.81 -10.18
C THR A 110 11.46 -2.48 -10.06
N PRO A 111 12.56 -2.43 -9.28
CA PRO A 111 13.32 -1.22 -9.08
C PRO A 111 13.92 -0.69 -10.38
N GLY A 112 14.22 0.60 -10.37
CA GLY A 112 14.93 1.24 -11.46
C GLY A 112 14.47 2.67 -11.69
N HIS A 113 13.15 2.87 -11.76
CA HIS A 113 12.60 4.23 -11.69
C HIS A 113 12.88 4.83 -10.29
N THR A 114 12.51 4.08 -9.26
CA THR A 114 12.92 4.30 -7.87
C THR A 114 13.50 3.01 -7.28
N ASP A 115 14.18 3.09 -6.13
CA ASP A 115 14.59 1.92 -5.35
C ASP A 115 13.43 1.23 -4.60
N ASP A 116 12.22 1.78 -4.70
CA ASP A 116 11.01 1.24 -4.10
C ASP A 116 9.87 0.95 -5.10
N SER A 117 10.20 0.81 -6.38
CA SER A 117 9.22 0.51 -7.43
C SER A 117 8.77 -0.96 -7.42
N TYR A 118 7.46 -1.18 -7.49
CA TYR A 118 6.82 -2.48 -7.60
C TYR A 118 5.80 -2.50 -8.75
N SER A 119 5.66 -3.67 -9.36
CA SER A 119 4.61 -3.96 -10.34
C SER A 119 3.65 -5.00 -9.76
N PHE A 120 2.39 -4.94 -10.18
CA PHE A 120 1.34 -5.85 -9.71
C PHE A 120 0.74 -6.64 -10.89
N LEU A 121 0.97 -7.94 -10.92
CA LEU A 121 0.50 -8.82 -11.99
C LEU A 121 -0.86 -9.45 -11.63
N MET A 122 -1.88 -9.19 -12.43
CA MET A 122 -3.21 -9.76 -12.30
C MET A 122 -3.61 -10.54 -13.55
N ARG A 123 -3.54 -11.88 -13.52
CA ARG A 123 -4.00 -12.77 -14.60
C ARG A 123 -3.55 -12.35 -16.02
N ASP A 124 -4.33 -11.50 -16.69
CA ASP A 124 -4.19 -11.02 -18.07
C ASP A 124 -3.45 -9.67 -18.19
N ARG A 125 -3.07 -9.03 -17.08
CA ARG A 125 -2.48 -7.69 -17.09
C ARG A 125 -1.46 -7.46 -15.98
N VAL A 126 -0.57 -6.52 -16.18
CA VAL A 126 0.38 -6.04 -15.17
C VAL A 126 0.28 -4.52 -15.02
N PHE A 127 0.21 -4.06 -13.78
CA PHE A 127 0.32 -2.64 -13.42
C PHE A 127 1.80 -2.35 -13.17
N THR A 128 2.43 -1.58 -14.05
CA THR A 128 3.90 -1.47 -14.12
C THR A 128 4.48 -0.27 -13.39
N GLY A 129 3.62 0.52 -12.74
CA GLY A 129 4.01 1.81 -12.19
C GLY A 129 4.73 2.63 -13.25
N ASP A 130 5.85 3.22 -12.85
CA ASP A 130 6.77 3.89 -13.77
C ASP A 130 7.99 3.05 -14.17
N THR A 131 8.02 1.74 -13.89
CA THR A 131 9.12 0.89 -14.39
C THR A 131 9.06 0.77 -15.92
N LEU A 132 7.90 0.39 -16.47
CA LEU A 132 7.66 0.23 -17.90
C LEU A 132 6.46 1.07 -18.32
N LEU A 133 6.65 1.92 -19.35
CA LEU A 133 5.62 2.80 -19.91
C LEU A 133 5.29 2.38 -21.34
N ILE A 134 4.24 2.96 -21.91
CA ILE A 134 3.88 2.69 -23.30
C ILE A 134 4.89 3.39 -24.23
N ARG A 135 5.61 2.61 -25.04
CA ARG A 135 6.72 3.08 -25.91
C ARG A 135 7.81 3.84 -25.14
N GLY A 136 7.99 3.55 -23.86
CA GLY A 136 8.98 4.20 -23.00
C GLY A 136 9.24 3.44 -21.70
N THR A 137 9.97 4.05 -20.80
CA THR A 137 10.27 3.56 -19.44
C THR A 137 10.26 4.77 -18.49
N GLY A 138 10.17 4.55 -17.18
CA GLY A 138 10.39 5.65 -16.24
C GLY A 138 11.82 6.18 -16.35
N ARG A 139 12.02 7.44 -15.96
CA ARG A 139 13.37 8.00 -15.78
C ARG A 139 14.10 7.32 -14.62
N THR A 140 15.42 7.40 -14.56
CA THR A 140 16.23 6.67 -13.56
C THR A 140 17.28 7.55 -12.87
N ASP A 141 17.08 8.86 -12.89
CA ASP A 141 18.02 9.89 -12.44
C ASP A 141 17.62 10.58 -11.11
N PHE A 142 16.50 10.16 -10.51
CA PHE A 142 16.01 10.65 -9.21
C PHE A 142 15.61 9.50 -8.28
N GLN A 143 15.41 9.79 -6.99
CA GLN A 143 14.86 8.85 -6.00
C GLN A 143 15.61 7.49 -5.94
N ASN A 144 16.94 7.53 -6.03
CA ASN A 144 17.81 6.34 -6.12
C ASN A 144 17.50 5.45 -7.34
N GLY A 145 17.00 6.04 -8.42
CA GLY A 145 16.85 5.39 -9.70
C GLY A 145 18.17 4.82 -10.21
N ASP A 146 18.08 3.68 -10.88
CA ASP A 146 19.22 2.95 -11.40
C ASP A 146 18.83 2.28 -12.74
N PRO A 147 19.41 2.72 -13.87
CA PRO A 147 19.09 2.13 -15.17
C PRO A 147 19.52 0.66 -15.29
N ARG A 148 20.53 0.19 -14.55
CA ARG A 148 20.88 -1.25 -14.52
C ARG A 148 19.81 -2.05 -13.80
N ALA A 149 19.32 -1.55 -12.66
CA ALA A 149 18.21 -2.17 -11.95
C ALA A 149 16.93 -2.17 -12.80
N GLN A 150 16.64 -1.06 -13.49
CA GLN A 150 15.49 -0.96 -14.39
C GLN A 150 15.59 -1.95 -15.54
N TYR A 151 16.78 -2.10 -16.13
CA TYR A 151 17.03 -3.09 -17.17
C TYR A 151 16.74 -4.51 -16.66
N ASP A 152 17.23 -4.88 -15.49
CA ASP A 152 16.94 -6.21 -14.91
C ASP A 152 15.44 -6.42 -14.67
N SER A 153 14.77 -5.43 -14.05
CA SER A 153 13.33 -5.44 -13.82
C SER A 153 12.52 -5.63 -15.11
N ILE A 154 12.91 -4.95 -16.20
CA ILE A 154 12.22 -5.05 -17.48
C ILE A 154 12.57 -6.37 -18.17
N PHE A 155 13.84 -6.60 -18.50
CA PHE A 155 14.25 -7.70 -19.38
C PHE A 155 14.20 -9.08 -18.70
N ASN A 156 14.47 -9.17 -17.40
CA ASN A 156 14.52 -10.43 -16.68
C ASN A 156 13.24 -10.74 -15.90
N LYS A 157 12.31 -9.79 -15.76
CA LYS A 157 10.99 -10.03 -15.12
C LYS A 157 9.83 -9.69 -16.04
N LEU A 158 9.58 -8.40 -16.31
CA LEU A 158 8.36 -7.98 -17.02
C LEU A 158 8.27 -8.58 -18.42
N LEU A 159 9.34 -8.53 -19.21
CA LEU A 159 9.36 -9.10 -20.57
C LEU A 159 9.38 -10.63 -20.58
N ARG A 160 9.44 -11.32 -19.43
CA ARG A 160 9.26 -12.78 -19.37
C ARG A 160 7.80 -13.19 -19.25
N LEU A 161 6.90 -12.23 -19.03
CA LEU A 161 5.46 -12.47 -19.06
C LEU A 161 4.99 -12.82 -20.50
N PRO A 162 3.83 -13.51 -20.65
CA PRO A 162 3.23 -13.78 -21.96
C PRO A 162 3.02 -12.51 -22.77
N ASP A 163 3.18 -12.59 -24.08
CA ASP A 163 3.15 -11.43 -24.98
C ASP A 163 1.79 -10.72 -24.97
N GLU A 164 0.70 -11.46 -24.77
CA GLU A 164 -0.67 -10.95 -24.65
C GLU A 164 -0.97 -10.22 -23.33
N THR A 165 -0.05 -10.27 -22.36
CA THR A 165 -0.24 -9.59 -21.06
C THR A 165 -0.34 -8.09 -21.28
N MET A 166 -1.46 -7.50 -20.88
CA MET A 166 -1.69 -6.06 -20.98
C MET A 166 -0.82 -5.28 -19.99
N ILE A 167 -0.29 -4.15 -20.42
CA ILE A 167 0.52 -3.23 -19.60
C ILE A 167 -0.31 -2.00 -19.26
N PHE A 168 -0.39 -1.71 -17.96
CA PHE A 168 -1.08 -0.55 -17.40
C PHE A 168 -0.07 0.27 -16.57
N PRO A 169 0.53 1.33 -17.15
CA PRO A 169 1.54 2.15 -16.46
C PRO A 169 0.91 3.15 -15.48
N ALA A 170 1.71 3.72 -14.57
CA ALA A 170 1.23 4.83 -13.74
C ALA A 170 1.07 6.14 -14.54
N HIS A 171 1.75 6.31 -15.67
CA HIS A 171 1.69 7.54 -16.45
C HIS A 171 1.63 7.31 -17.96
N ASP A 172 0.95 8.20 -18.66
CA ASP A 172 1.09 8.40 -20.10
C ASP A 172 0.88 9.88 -20.48
N TYR A 173 1.66 10.35 -21.44
CA TYR A 173 1.69 11.77 -21.84
C TYR A 173 1.17 12.00 -23.27
N LYS A 174 0.64 10.96 -23.93
CA LYS A 174 0.20 10.97 -25.34
C LYS A 174 -1.26 10.57 -25.52
N GLY A 175 -1.94 10.19 -24.44
CA GLY A 175 -3.31 9.68 -24.44
C GLY A 175 -3.41 8.17 -24.71
N GLU A 176 -2.30 7.43 -24.66
CA GLU A 176 -2.30 5.97 -24.78
C GLU A 176 -2.64 5.33 -23.43
N THR A 177 -3.59 4.39 -23.44
CA THR A 177 -4.21 3.88 -22.21
C THR A 177 -3.73 2.49 -21.80
N VAL A 178 -3.30 1.67 -22.76
CA VAL A 178 -2.87 0.28 -22.57
C VAL A 178 -1.95 -0.12 -23.72
N SER A 179 -0.97 -0.99 -23.43
CA SER A 179 -0.15 -1.71 -24.41
C SER A 179 -0.09 -3.19 -24.03
N THR A 180 0.78 -3.97 -24.66
CA THR A 180 1.03 -5.37 -24.31
C THR A 180 2.53 -5.66 -24.22
N ILE A 181 2.90 -6.72 -23.49
CA ILE A 181 4.30 -7.18 -23.40
C ILE A 181 4.89 -7.44 -24.79
N GLY A 182 4.15 -8.07 -25.70
CA GLY A 182 4.60 -8.35 -27.06
C GLY A 182 4.82 -7.06 -27.88
N GLU A 183 3.92 -6.09 -27.73
CA GLU A 183 4.08 -4.79 -28.36
C GLU A 183 5.30 -4.04 -27.83
N GLU A 184 5.51 -3.99 -26.52
CA GLU A 184 6.67 -3.28 -25.96
C GLU A 184 7.99 -3.97 -26.31
N LYS A 185 8.06 -5.30 -26.30
CA LYS A 185 9.23 -6.04 -26.82
C LYS A 185 9.60 -5.60 -28.25
N THR A 186 8.59 -5.49 -29.11
CA THR A 186 8.79 -5.27 -30.54
C THR A 186 9.03 -3.80 -30.87
N PHE A 187 8.34 -2.88 -30.21
CA PHE A 187 8.23 -1.50 -30.67
C PHE A 187 8.62 -0.44 -29.63
N ASN A 188 8.91 -0.80 -28.38
CA ASN A 188 9.41 0.18 -27.42
C ASN A 188 10.83 0.61 -27.81
N PRO A 189 11.04 1.90 -28.18
CA PRO A 189 12.32 2.37 -28.69
C PRO A 189 13.45 2.25 -27.66
N ARG A 190 13.14 2.26 -26.36
CA ARG A 190 14.15 2.11 -25.30
C ARG A 190 14.58 0.67 -25.07
N LEU A 191 13.80 -0.29 -25.56
CA LEU A 191 14.09 -1.73 -25.42
C LEU A 191 14.85 -2.28 -26.63
N GLN A 192 15.04 -1.49 -27.69
CA GLN A 192 15.79 -1.87 -28.91
C GLN A 192 17.31 -1.77 -28.73
N VAL A 193 17.80 -2.06 -27.53
CA VAL A 193 19.21 -2.03 -27.13
C VAL A 193 19.83 -3.42 -27.23
N LYS A 194 21.13 -3.50 -27.52
CA LYS A 194 21.85 -4.78 -27.68
C LYS A 194 22.50 -5.28 -26.40
N SER A 195 22.57 -4.45 -25.37
CA SER A 195 23.19 -4.78 -24.09
C SER A 195 22.67 -3.87 -22.97
N ILE A 196 22.87 -4.29 -21.72
CA ILE A 196 22.62 -3.47 -20.54
C ILE A 196 23.39 -2.14 -20.59
N GLU A 197 24.62 -2.14 -21.11
CA GLU A 197 25.43 -0.92 -21.22
C GLU A 197 24.80 0.09 -22.19
N GLN A 198 24.28 -0.36 -23.33
CA GLN A 198 23.55 0.52 -24.24
C GLN A 198 22.27 1.09 -23.61
N TYR A 199 21.59 0.31 -22.76
CA TYR A 199 20.44 0.80 -22.01
C TYR A 199 20.84 1.88 -21.00
N VAL A 200 21.91 1.64 -20.25
CA VAL A 200 22.44 2.61 -19.26
C VAL A 200 22.83 3.91 -19.95
N ASP A 201 23.57 3.84 -21.06
CA ASP A 201 23.96 5.02 -21.83
C ASP A 201 22.75 5.78 -22.39
N LEU A 202 21.74 5.05 -22.90
CA LEU A 202 20.49 5.65 -23.38
C LEU A 202 19.75 6.38 -22.26
N MET A 203 19.56 5.75 -21.10
CA MET A 203 18.81 6.33 -19.99
C MET A 203 19.54 7.54 -19.38
N ASN A 204 20.87 7.47 -19.25
CA ASN A 204 21.68 8.58 -18.74
C ASN A 204 21.76 9.78 -19.70
N SER A 205 21.43 9.58 -20.99
CA SER A 205 21.47 10.65 -22.01
C SER A 205 20.12 11.31 -22.29
N LEU A 206 19.05 10.91 -21.58
CA LEU A 206 17.70 11.47 -21.79
C LEU A 206 17.59 12.97 -21.44
N ASN A 207 18.44 13.50 -20.55
CA ASN A 207 18.52 14.92 -20.19
C ASN A 207 17.14 15.58 -19.94
N LEU A 208 16.26 14.89 -19.20
CA LEU A 208 14.90 15.34 -18.98
C LEU A 208 14.85 16.48 -17.95
N PRO A 209 13.93 17.46 -18.10
CA PRO A 209 13.71 18.50 -17.10
C PRO A 209 13.42 17.90 -15.71
N ASN A 210 13.79 18.62 -14.64
CA ASN A 210 13.47 18.21 -13.28
C ASN A 210 11.94 18.11 -13.08
N PRO A 211 11.44 17.12 -12.32
CA PRO A 211 10.01 17.03 -12.03
C PRO A 211 9.54 18.25 -11.23
N LYS A 212 8.42 18.86 -11.66
CA LYS A 212 7.94 20.16 -11.13
C LYS A 212 7.53 20.11 -9.65
N MET A 213 7.06 18.95 -9.18
CA MET A 213 6.47 18.78 -7.85
C MET A 213 7.37 18.05 -6.86
N MET A 214 8.56 17.59 -7.27
CA MET A 214 9.37 16.65 -6.50
C MET A 214 9.69 17.13 -5.08
N ASP A 215 10.07 18.39 -4.91
CA ASP A 215 10.44 18.99 -3.62
C ASP A 215 9.25 19.10 -2.65
N VAL A 216 8.02 18.96 -3.15
CA VAL A 216 6.77 18.98 -2.38
C VAL A 216 6.19 17.59 -2.22
N ALA A 217 6.11 16.83 -3.32
CA ALA A 217 5.46 15.54 -3.40
C ALA A 217 6.22 14.48 -2.60
N VAL A 218 7.54 14.35 -2.78
CA VAL A 218 8.33 13.31 -2.12
C VAL A 218 8.25 13.44 -0.58
N PRO A 219 8.51 14.61 0.05
CA PRO A 219 8.40 14.74 1.49
C PRO A 219 6.98 14.52 2.04
N ALA A 220 5.96 14.93 1.29
CA ALA A 220 4.57 14.74 1.71
C ALA A 220 4.12 13.27 1.61
N ASN A 221 4.48 12.60 0.51
CA ASN A 221 4.14 11.21 0.26
C ASN A 221 4.86 10.26 1.23
N MET A 222 6.05 10.63 1.73
CA MET A 222 6.72 9.87 2.80
C MET A 222 5.88 9.72 4.07
N ARG A 223 4.93 10.64 4.32
CA ARG A 223 4.08 10.63 5.51
C ARG A 223 2.68 10.03 5.30
N VAL A 224 2.27 9.79 4.05
CA VAL A 224 0.94 9.24 3.68
C VAL A 224 -0.21 9.91 4.45
N GLY A 225 -0.11 11.24 4.60
CA GLY A 225 -1.11 12.07 5.30
C GLY A 225 -1.27 11.80 6.81
N LEU A 226 -0.40 11.02 7.46
CA LEU A 226 -0.49 10.79 8.90
C LEU A 226 0.32 11.77 9.73
N VAL A 227 -0.34 12.31 10.74
CA VAL A 227 0.28 13.09 11.82
C VAL A 227 0.32 12.20 13.07
N GLN A 228 1.29 11.26 13.14
CA GLN A 228 1.45 10.38 14.31
C GLN A 228 1.59 11.17 15.63
N ASP A 229 2.14 12.38 15.55
CA ASP A 229 2.28 13.30 16.68
C ASP A 229 0.93 13.63 17.33
N GLU A 230 -0.16 13.66 16.57
CA GLU A 230 -1.48 13.97 17.10
C GLU A 230 -2.07 12.81 17.91
N ILE A 231 -1.87 11.56 17.46
CA ILE A 231 -2.30 10.36 18.18
C ILE A 231 -1.48 10.17 19.45
N ALA A 232 -0.16 10.36 19.37
CA ALA A 232 0.72 10.29 20.54
C ALA A 232 0.32 11.32 21.61
N ARG A 233 -0.05 12.54 21.21
CA ARG A 233 -0.53 13.60 22.13
C ARG A 233 -1.82 13.25 22.86
N ARG A 234 -2.64 12.33 22.35
CA ARG A 234 -3.89 11.89 23.00
C ARG A 234 -3.68 10.84 24.10
N GLY A 235 -2.45 10.36 24.31
CA GLY A 235 -2.13 9.37 25.35
C GLY A 235 -2.63 7.95 25.03
N TRP A 236 -2.91 7.67 23.75
CA TRP A 236 -3.48 6.40 23.28
C TRP A 236 -2.42 5.39 22.81
N ALA A 237 -1.15 5.72 22.97
CA ALA A 237 -0.03 4.87 22.62
C ALA A 237 0.64 4.31 23.89
N VAL A 238 1.07 3.06 23.82
CA VAL A 238 2.05 2.46 24.74
C VAL A 238 3.26 2.04 23.93
N SER A 239 4.45 2.19 24.49
CA SER A 239 5.67 1.65 23.91
C SER A 239 5.65 0.11 23.89
N ALA A 240 6.51 -0.49 23.07
CA ALA A 240 6.69 -1.94 23.07
C ALA A 240 7.13 -2.48 24.45
N ALA A 241 7.99 -1.75 25.17
CA ALA A 241 8.44 -2.11 26.52
C ALA A 241 7.30 -2.08 27.54
N GLU A 242 6.43 -1.08 27.48
CA GLU A 242 5.21 -1.03 28.31
C GLU A 242 4.24 -2.16 27.92
N ALA A 243 4.05 -2.42 26.63
CA ALA A 243 3.21 -3.52 26.18
C ALA A 243 3.71 -4.88 26.70
N LEU A 244 5.03 -5.08 26.77
CA LEU A 244 5.65 -6.31 27.30
C LEU A 244 5.36 -6.53 28.79
N SER A 245 5.28 -5.45 29.58
CA SER A 245 4.93 -5.51 31.00
C SER A 245 3.42 -5.68 31.22
N LEU A 246 2.60 -5.29 30.25
CA LEU A 246 1.14 -5.40 30.30
C LEU A 246 0.59 -6.74 29.78
N LYS A 247 1.31 -7.44 28.89
CA LYS A 247 0.79 -8.58 28.11
C LYS A 247 0.17 -9.73 28.92
N ASP A 248 0.70 -10.00 30.11
CA ASP A 248 0.27 -11.13 30.96
C ASP A 248 -0.74 -10.69 32.03
N ARG A 249 -1.11 -9.40 32.08
CA ARG A 249 -2.04 -8.94 33.10
C ARG A 249 -3.47 -9.42 32.79
N PRO A 250 -4.21 -9.90 33.80
CA PRO A 250 -5.56 -10.45 33.58
C PRO A 250 -6.58 -9.38 33.18
N ASP A 251 -6.31 -8.10 33.41
CA ASP A 251 -7.14 -6.96 33.01
C ASP A 251 -6.82 -6.44 31.61
N VAL A 252 -5.93 -7.09 30.86
CA VAL A 252 -5.51 -6.69 29.52
C VAL A 252 -5.93 -7.73 28.48
N VAL A 253 -6.21 -7.26 27.26
CA VAL A 253 -6.33 -8.10 26.07
C VAL A 253 -5.59 -7.46 24.90
N LEU A 254 -4.74 -8.24 24.25
CA LEU A 254 -4.06 -7.84 23.03
C LEU A 254 -4.92 -8.20 21.81
N VAL A 255 -5.02 -7.29 20.85
CA VAL A 255 -5.81 -7.49 19.62
C VAL A 255 -4.94 -7.26 18.39
N ASP A 256 -4.77 -8.30 17.59
CA ASP A 256 -4.04 -8.30 16.33
C ASP A 256 -4.97 -7.86 15.18
N LEU A 257 -4.64 -6.74 14.55
CA LEU A 257 -5.41 -6.18 13.43
C LEU A 257 -4.88 -6.60 12.06
N ARG A 258 -3.81 -7.41 12.02
CA ARG A 258 -3.16 -7.82 10.78
C ARG A 258 -3.96 -8.85 10.02
N GLU A 259 -3.74 -8.93 8.72
CA GLU A 259 -4.31 -9.99 7.89
C GLU A 259 -3.66 -11.34 8.19
N ARG A 260 -4.33 -12.42 7.79
CA ARG A 260 -3.86 -13.80 8.03
C ARG A 260 -2.45 -14.04 7.45
N SER A 261 -2.19 -13.56 6.23
CA SER A 261 -0.88 -13.68 5.57
C SER A 261 0.25 -13.02 6.36
N GLU A 262 0.00 -11.83 6.93
CA GLU A 262 0.97 -11.14 7.78
C GLU A 262 1.24 -11.92 9.08
N ARG A 263 0.21 -12.56 9.66
CA ARG A 263 0.33 -13.38 10.87
C ARG A 263 1.16 -14.63 10.60
N GLU A 264 0.91 -15.32 9.50
CA GLU A 264 1.66 -16.49 9.05
C GLU A 264 3.13 -16.13 8.75
N LYS A 265 3.38 -15.01 8.08
CA LYS A 265 4.74 -14.57 7.71
C LYS A 265 5.56 -14.08 8.90
N HIS A 266 4.93 -13.39 9.86
CA HIS A 266 5.65 -12.63 10.88
C HIS A 266 5.45 -13.12 12.32
N GLY A 267 4.63 -14.16 12.53
CA GLY A 267 4.24 -14.64 13.85
C GLY A 267 3.22 -13.73 14.54
N VAL A 268 2.76 -14.13 15.73
CA VAL A 268 1.72 -13.47 16.53
C VAL A 268 2.14 -13.35 18.00
N ILE A 269 1.59 -12.37 18.72
CA ILE A 269 1.78 -12.29 20.18
C ILE A 269 0.87 -13.33 20.84
N ALA A 270 1.42 -14.16 21.73
CA ALA A 270 0.68 -15.21 22.42
C ALA A 270 -0.54 -14.64 23.17
N GLY A 271 -1.68 -15.33 23.10
CA GLY A 271 -2.91 -14.91 23.77
C GLY A 271 -3.64 -13.72 23.13
N SER A 272 -3.15 -13.18 22.01
CA SER A 272 -3.85 -12.13 21.27
C SER A 272 -5.12 -12.64 20.59
N LEU A 273 -6.17 -11.81 20.60
CA LEU A 273 -7.36 -12.00 19.77
C LEU A 273 -7.08 -11.51 18.36
N HIS A 274 -7.65 -12.17 17.36
CA HIS A 274 -7.54 -11.73 15.96
C HIS A 274 -8.82 -11.00 15.53
N ALA A 275 -8.68 -9.74 15.14
CA ALA A 275 -9.76 -8.94 14.60
C ALA A 275 -9.21 -8.08 13.44
N PRO A 276 -9.14 -8.62 12.20
CA PRO A 276 -8.58 -7.90 11.06
C PRO A 276 -9.14 -6.48 10.93
N TYR A 277 -8.28 -5.53 10.57
CA TYR A 277 -8.68 -4.13 10.41
C TYR A 277 -9.88 -3.91 9.46
N PRO A 278 -10.01 -4.61 8.31
CA PRO A 278 -11.18 -4.47 7.44
C PRO A 278 -12.53 -4.83 8.08
N ASP A 279 -12.50 -5.60 9.18
CA ASP A 279 -13.65 -6.04 9.95
C ASP A 279 -13.84 -5.21 11.23
N LEU A 280 -12.98 -4.22 11.48
CA LEU A 280 -12.96 -3.46 12.74
C LEU A 280 -14.33 -2.86 13.06
N ALA A 281 -14.98 -2.21 12.10
CA ALA A 281 -16.31 -1.61 12.29
C ALA A 281 -17.34 -2.64 12.83
N ALA A 282 -17.34 -3.86 12.27
CA ALA A 282 -18.20 -4.94 12.73
C ALA A 282 -17.78 -5.49 14.11
N ASN A 283 -16.54 -5.27 14.55
CA ASN A 283 -16.09 -5.70 15.87
C ASN A 283 -16.36 -4.66 16.97
N VAL A 284 -16.41 -3.37 16.64
CA VAL A 284 -16.49 -2.27 17.62
C VAL A 284 -17.90 -1.68 17.79
N HIS A 285 -18.80 -1.91 16.84
CA HIS A 285 -20.21 -1.51 17.01
C HIS A 285 -20.89 -2.27 18.17
N PRO A 286 -21.98 -1.73 18.76
CA PRO A 286 -22.75 -2.44 19.78
C PRO A 286 -23.21 -3.83 19.29
N GLY A 287 -22.93 -4.88 20.07
CA GLY A 287 -23.12 -6.28 19.67
C GLY A 287 -21.91 -6.94 18.98
N GLY A 288 -20.89 -6.18 18.60
CA GLY A 288 -19.63 -6.68 18.08
C GLY A 288 -18.72 -7.29 19.15
N MET A 289 -17.84 -8.21 18.76
CA MET A 289 -16.98 -8.97 19.69
C MET A 289 -16.17 -8.07 20.63
N LEU A 290 -15.49 -7.05 20.10
CA LEU A 290 -14.62 -6.17 20.90
C LEU A 290 -15.43 -5.25 21.81
N HIS A 291 -16.60 -4.78 21.33
CA HIS A 291 -17.52 -3.98 22.12
C HIS A 291 -18.04 -4.76 23.34
N GLU A 292 -18.54 -5.98 23.11
CA GLU A 292 -19.07 -6.82 24.19
C GLU A 292 -17.97 -7.30 25.14
N LEU A 293 -16.76 -7.60 24.62
CA LEU A 293 -15.62 -7.95 25.46
C LEU A 293 -15.27 -6.82 26.44
N ALA A 294 -15.15 -5.59 25.94
CA ALA A 294 -14.84 -4.44 26.78
C ALA A 294 -15.93 -4.19 27.82
N ARG A 295 -17.20 -4.25 27.41
CA ARG A 295 -18.35 -4.02 28.29
C ARG A 295 -18.49 -5.10 29.37
N ALA A 296 -18.32 -6.37 29.03
CA ALA A 296 -18.56 -7.48 29.94
C ALA A 296 -17.40 -7.69 30.94
N THR A 297 -16.17 -7.40 30.52
CA THR A 297 -14.98 -7.73 31.32
C THR A 297 -14.28 -6.52 31.93
N GLY A 298 -14.53 -5.31 31.40
CA GLY A 298 -13.76 -4.12 31.75
C GLY A 298 -12.28 -4.19 31.35
N LYS A 299 -11.87 -5.21 30.58
CA LYS A 299 -10.48 -5.37 30.15
C LYS A 299 -10.05 -4.18 29.29
N ARG A 300 -8.82 -3.73 29.51
CA ARG A 300 -8.15 -2.77 28.64
C ARG A 300 -7.74 -3.46 27.34
N ILE A 301 -8.18 -2.89 26.22
CA ILE A 301 -7.82 -3.38 24.89
C ILE A 301 -6.51 -2.71 24.44
N ILE A 302 -5.55 -3.53 24.01
CA ILE A 302 -4.29 -3.06 23.42
C ILE A 302 -4.21 -3.57 21.99
N PHE A 303 -4.42 -2.68 21.02
CA PHE A 303 -4.32 -3.00 19.60
C PHE A 303 -2.87 -3.05 19.14
N TYR A 304 -2.59 -3.94 18.20
CA TYR A 304 -1.37 -3.87 17.42
C TYR A 304 -1.61 -4.26 15.96
N CYS A 305 -0.75 -3.75 15.10
CA CYS A 305 -0.67 -4.13 13.70
C CYS A 305 0.81 -4.28 13.29
N ALA A 306 1.12 -4.23 11.99
CA ALA A 306 2.52 -4.33 11.55
C ALA A 306 3.40 -3.17 12.09
N PHE A 307 2.99 -1.92 11.85
CA PHE A 307 3.82 -0.73 12.09
C PHE A 307 3.15 0.36 12.95
N GLY A 308 1.95 0.12 13.47
CA GLY A 308 1.26 1.03 14.39
C GLY A 308 0.11 1.84 13.77
N GLU A 309 0.03 1.98 12.45
CA GLU A 309 -1.02 2.80 11.78
C GLU A 309 -2.44 2.29 12.03
N ARG A 310 -2.75 1.06 11.59
CA ARG A 310 -4.08 0.44 11.76
C ARG A 310 -4.50 0.43 13.22
N SER A 311 -3.55 0.17 14.11
CA SER A 311 -3.82 0.11 15.55
C SER A 311 -4.07 1.47 16.18
N ALA A 312 -3.41 2.53 15.69
CA ALA A 312 -3.73 3.89 16.10
C ALA A 312 -5.14 4.30 15.68
N MET A 313 -5.51 4.02 14.43
CA MET A 313 -6.87 4.27 13.92
C MET A 313 -7.91 3.42 14.67
N ALA A 314 -7.58 2.19 15.02
CA ALA A 314 -8.48 1.34 15.77
C ALA A 314 -8.78 1.88 17.17
N VAL A 315 -7.81 2.50 17.84
CA VAL A 315 -8.07 3.18 19.11
C VAL A 315 -9.08 4.30 18.91
N GLN A 316 -8.90 5.15 17.90
CA GLN A 316 -9.85 6.22 17.60
C GLN A 316 -11.28 5.67 17.39
N ALA A 317 -11.43 4.65 16.54
CA ALA A 317 -12.75 4.06 16.25
C ALA A 317 -13.44 3.46 17.49
N VAL A 318 -12.66 2.87 18.40
CA VAL A 318 -13.16 2.27 19.65
C VAL A 318 -13.56 3.35 20.66
N GLN A 319 -12.79 4.44 20.73
CA GLN A 319 -13.12 5.60 21.56
C GLN A 319 -14.40 6.29 21.04
N ASP A 320 -14.55 6.44 19.73
CA ASP A 320 -15.77 7.00 19.11
C ASP A 320 -17.00 6.10 19.36
N ALA A 321 -16.80 4.78 19.46
CA ALA A 321 -17.83 3.82 19.85
C ALA A 321 -18.14 3.79 21.36
N GLY A 322 -17.51 4.65 22.16
CA GLY A 322 -17.75 4.78 23.60
C GLY A 322 -17.03 3.74 24.46
N VAL A 323 -16.02 3.05 23.93
CA VAL A 323 -15.25 2.05 24.66
C VAL A 323 -13.97 2.70 25.21
N GLY A 324 -14.01 3.12 26.48
CA GLY A 324 -13.04 4.07 27.04
C GLY A 324 -11.63 3.56 27.35
N SER A 325 -11.37 2.25 27.37
CA SER A 325 -10.07 1.68 27.78
C SER A 325 -9.31 1.02 26.62
N ALA A 326 -9.04 1.78 25.56
CA ALA A 326 -8.24 1.31 24.42
C ALA A 326 -6.93 2.09 24.25
N CYS A 327 -5.84 1.37 23.96
CA CYS A 327 -4.58 1.95 23.48
C CYS A 327 -3.97 1.05 22.41
N HIS A 328 -2.84 1.46 21.82
CA HIS A 328 -2.11 0.64 20.87
C HIS A 328 -0.62 0.57 21.14
N ILE A 329 0.03 -0.47 20.62
CA ILE A 329 1.48 -0.57 20.60
C ILE A 329 2.04 0.38 19.52
N GLN A 330 2.81 1.38 19.93
CA GLN A 330 3.50 2.28 19.02
C GLN A 330 4.53 1.49 18.20
N GLY A 331 4.53 1.69 16.87
CA GLY A 331 5.39 0.92 15.96
C GLY A 331 4.95 -0.53 15.74
N GLY A 332 3.83 -0.98 16.34
CA GLY A 332 3.25 -2.30 16.11
C GLY A 332 4.16 -3.47 16.48
N ILE A 333 4.01 -4.59 15.78
CA ILE A 333 4.81 -5.81 16.00
C ILE A 333 6.27 -5.63 15.59
N ASP A 334 6.59 -4.68 14.71
CA ASP A 334 7.97 -4.36 14.37
C ASP A 334 8.72 -3.80 15.59
N ALA A 335 8.12 -2.83 16.29
CA ALA A 335 8.67 -2.32 17.55
C ALA A 335 8.70 -3.38 18.65
N TRP A 336 7.69 -4.25 18.72
CA TRP A 336 7.70 -5.40 19.64
C TRP A 336 8.92 -6.31 19.43
N LYS A 337 9.25 -6.64 18.18
CA LYS A 337 10.43 -7.44 17.84
C LYS A 337 11.74 -6.74 18.22
N LYS A 338 11.83 -5.43 17.96
CA LYS A 338 13.01 -4.61 18.33
C LYS A 338 13.20 -4.51 19.84
N ALA A 339 12.15 -4.73 20.63
CA ALA A 339 12.18 -4.81 22.08
C ALA A 339 12.31 -6.26 22.60
N ASP A 340 12.75 -7.21 21.76
CA ASP A 340 12.90 -8.64 22.09
C ASP A 340 11.62 -9.32 22.59
N GLY A 341 10.47 -8.84 22.15
CA GLY A 341 9.19 -9.41 22.54
C GLY A 341 8.94 -10.79 21.94
N PRO A 342 8.39 -11.75 22.72
CA PRO A 342 8.17 -13.12 22.25
C PRO A 342 7.06 -13.19 21.20
N LEU A 343 7.21 -14.11 20.24
CA LEU A 343 6.22 -14.39 19.20
C LEU A 343 6.01 -15.89 19.03
N LEU A 344 4.78 -16.30 18.77
CA LEU A 344 4.43 -17.63 18.29
C LEU A 344 4.44 -17.62 16.76
N ARG A 345 5.05 -18.66 16.16
CA ARG A 345 5.02 -18.89 14.71
C ARG A 345 4.08 -20.03 14.39
#